data_AF-A0A8T1HF88-F1
#
_entry.id   AF-A0A8T1HF88-F1
#
_cell.length_a   1.000
_cell.length_b   1.000
_cell.length_c   1.000
_cell.angle_alpha   90.00
_cell.angle_beta   90.00
_cell.angle_gamma   90.00
#
_symmetry.space_group_name_H-M   'P 1'
#
loop_
_entity.id
_entity.type
_entity.pdbx_description
1 polymer ?
#
loop_
_entity_poly.entity_id
_entity_poly.type
_entity_poly.pdbx_seq_one_letter_code
_entity_poly.pdbx_strand_id
1 'polypeptide(L)'
;MPVMALAGGDTYFTGDGTSYTLGQVSAGNCNFMYDPGVGDNYAALNNEQWDSTHNCGRCAEVSCDDARCSDTTSTQIVYIVDRCPECKQ
;
A
#
# COMPACT_ATOMS: atom_id res chain seq x y z
N MET A 1 31.81 -17.02 11.16
CA MET A 1 30.56 -17.80 11.26
C MET A 1 29.44 -16.91 10.75
N PRO A 2 28.68 -17.28 9.71
CA PRO A 2 27.60 -16.43 9.19
C PRO A 2 26.46 -16.37 10.21
N VAL A 3 25.95 -15.17 10.44
CA VAL A 3 24.79 -14.90 11.30
C VAL A 3 23.54 -15.29 10.52
N MET A 4 22.79 -16.29 10.99
CA MET A 4 21.45 -16.57 10.49
C MET A 4 20.50 -15.51 11.05
N ALA A 5 19.96 -14.67 10.17
CA ALA A 5 18.84 -13.80 10.52
C ALA A 5 17.56 -14.64 10.62
N LEU A 6 16.85 -14.52 11.74
CA LEU A 6 15.49 -15.04 11.88
C LEU A 6 14.58 -14.19 10.98
N ALA A 7 14.13 -14.74 9.85
CA ALA A 7 13.02 -14.15 9.12
C ALA A 7 11.78 -14.21 10.03
N GLY A 8 11.27 -13.06 10.46
CA GLY A 8 9.95 -13.00 11.11
C GLY A 8 8.91 -13.56 10.13
N GLY A 9 7.99 -14.39 10.61
CA GLY A 9 6.93 -14.94 9.77
C GLY A 9 6.11 -13.82 9.11
N ASP A 10 5.59 -14.09 7.91
CA ASP A 10 4.79 -13.14 7.15
C ASP A 10 3.54 -12.74 7.96
N THR A 11 3.48 -11.47 8.37
CA THR A 11 2.30 -10.90 9.03
C THR A 11 1.36 -10.35 7.97
N TYR A 12 0.19 -10.96 7.84
CA TYR A 12 -0.86 -10.52 6.95
C TYR A 12 -1.87 -9.63 7.70
N PHE A 13 -2.33 -8.59 7.03
CA PHE A 13 -3.38 -7.70 7.51
C PHE A 13 -4.54 -7.74 6.51
N THR A 14 -5.77 -7.76 7.02
CA THR A 14 -7.00 -7.69 6.22
C THR A 14 -7.65 -6.33 6.42
N GLY A 15 -8.28 -5.79 5.39
CA GLY A 15 -9.01 -4.54 5.45
C GLY A 15 -9.77 -4.27 4.16
N ASP A 16 -10.68 -3.30 4.20
CA ASP A 16 -11.45 -2.91 3.03
C ASP A 16 -10.61 -2.08 2.05
N GLY A 17 -10.52 -2.54 0.81
CA GLY A 17 -9.90 -1.81 -0.30
C GLY A 17 -10.93 -1.16 -1.22
N THR A 18 -10.70 0.09 -1.59
CA THR A 18 -11.50 0.80 -2.62
C THR A 18 -10.61 1.36 -3.71
N SER A 19 -11.03 1.25 -4.97
CA SER A 19 -10.34 1.92 -6.06
C SER A 19 -10.62 3.42 -6.04
N TYR A 20 -9.59 4.21 -6.32
CA TYR A 20 -9.69 5.64 -6.54
C TYR A 20 -8.70 6.05 -7.63
N THR A 21 -8.88 7.23 -8.18
CA THR A 21 -7.96 7.76 -9.20
C THR A 21 -7.21 8.96 -8.62
N LEU A 22 -5.90 8.81 -8.51
CA LEU A 22 -4.99 9.89 -8.20
C LEU A 22 -4.54 10.55 -9.52
N GLY A 23 -4.84 11.83 -9.71
CA GLY A 23 -4.51 12.52 -10.96
C GLY A 23 -3.02 12.56 -11.27
N GLN A 24 -2.17 12.65 -10.25
CA GLN A 24 -0.71 12.53 -10.32
C GLN A 24 -0.16 12.12 -8.96
N VAL A 25 0.90 11.30 -8.92
CA VAL A 25 1.51 10.82 -7.66
C VAL A 25 1.97 11.96 -6.74
N SER A 26 2.40 13.08 -7.32
CA SER A 26 2.76 14.31 -6.60
C SER A 26 1.58 15.02 -5.93
N ALA A 27 0.33 14.71 -6.31
CA ALA A 27 -0.87 15.30 -5.70
C ALA A 27 -1.33 14.56 -4.44
N GLY A 28 -0.77 13.39 -4.15
CA GLY A 28 -1.04 12.67 -2.91
C GLY A 28 -0.37 13.33 -1.71
N ASN A 29 -0.76 12.91 -0.51
CA ASN A 29 -0.24 13.42 0.75
C ASN A 29 1.25 13.14 0.98
N CYS A 30 1.88 12.23 0.23
CA CYS A 30 3.34 12.07 0.26
C CYS A 30 4.08 13.20 -0.46
N ASN A 31 3.40 13.97 -1.32
CA ASN A 31 3.93 15.15 -2.00
C ASN A 31 5.30 14.89 -2.67
N PHE A 32 5.39 13.79 -3.41
CA PHE A 32 6.63 13.45 -4.11
C PHE A 32 6.99 14.50 -5.16
N MET A 33 8.25 14.93 -5.16
CA MET A 33 8.74 15.96 -6.09
C MET A 33 8.81 15.46 -7.55
N TYR A 34 8.86 14.15 -7.74
CA TYR A 34 8.94 13.50 -9.04
C TYR A 34 8.02 12.28 -9.06
N ASP A 35 7.60 11.88 -10.26
CA ASP A 35 6.87 10.63 -10.46
C ASP A 35 7.84 9.44 -10.29
N PRO A 36 7.60 8.53 -9.33
CA PRO A 36 8.42 7.34 -9.14
C PRO A 36 8.23 6.29 -10.25
N GLY A 37 7.32 6.50 -11.21
CA GLY A 37 7.11 5.59 -12.35
C GLY A 37 6.29 4.36 -11.98
N VAL A 38 5.37 4.50 -11.02
CA VAL A 38 4.56 3.38 -10.48
C VAL A 38 3.28 3.11 -11.29
N GLY A 39 2.94 4.00 -12.23
CA GLY A 39 1.73 3.87 -13.04
C GLY A 39 0.49 3.84 -12.16
N ASP A 40 -0.36 2.82 -12.36
CA ASP A 40 -1.58 2.59 -11.57
C ASP A 40 -1.34 1.79 -10.27
N ASN A 41 -0.11 1.38 -9.99
CA ASN A 41 0.24 0.56 -8.83
C ASN A 41 0.55 1.43 -7.60
N TYR A 42 -0.44 2.20 -7.17
CA TYR A 42 -0.35 3.06 -6.00
C TYR A 42 -1.50 2.81 -5.02
N ALA A 43 -1.31 3.21 -3.78
CA ALA A 43 -2.33 3.11 -2.75
C ALA A 43 -2.27 4.29 -1.77
N ALA A 44 -3.43 4.52 -1.13
CA ALA A 44 -3.58 5.39 0.02
C ALA A 44 -3.73 4.57 1.30
N LEU A 45 -3.19 5.06 2.42
CA LEU A 45 -3.42 4.45 3.74
C LEU A 45 -4.47 5.21 4.53
N ASN A 46 -5.21 4.48 5.39
CA ASN A 46 -6.07 5.12 6.37
C ASN A 46 -5.26 5.94 7.40
N ASN A 47 -5.95 6.73 8.22
CA ASN A 47 -5.30 7.62 9.20
C ASN A 47 -4.39 6.90 10.20
N GLU A 48 -4.81 5.73 10.66
CA GLU A 48 -4.11 4.99 11.71
C GLU A 48 -2.80 4.40 11.18
N GLN A 49 -2.82 3.92 9.94
CA GLN A 49 -1.65 3.34 9.26
C GLN A 49 -0.79 4.38 8.56
N TRP A 50 -1.27 5.60 8.31
CA TRP A 50 -0.49 6.64 7.63
C TRP A 50 0.80 7.01 8.38
N ASP A 51 0.73 7.02 9.72
CA ASP A 51 1.84 7.31 10.63
C ASP A 51 2.61 8.59 10.25
N SER A 52 1.90 9.72 10.14
CA SER A 52 2.50 11.05 9.89
C SER A 52 3.55 11.09 8.76
N THR A 53 3.27 10.40 7.64
CA THR A 53 4.13 10.22 6.44
C THR A 53 5.26 9.21 6.54
N HIS A 54 5.46 8.53 7.68
CA HIS A 54 6.51 7.52 7.82
C HIS A 54 6.35 6.31 6.88
N ASN A 55 5.15 6.09 6.36
CA ASN A 55 4.88 5.05 5.36
C ASN A 55 4.95 5.53 3.92
N CYS A 56 5.20 6.82 3.67
CA CYS A 56 5.39 7.34 2.32
C CYS A 56 6.55 6.65 1.62
N GLY A 57 6.26 6.16 0.41
CA GLY A 57 7.25 5.55 -0.46
C GLY A 57 7.66 4.13 -0.06
N ARG A 58 6.96 3.55 0.92
CA ARG A 58 7.01 2.11 1.16
C ARG A 58 6.14 1.41 0.12
N CYS A 59 6.45 0.14 -0.11
CA CYS A 59 5.62 -0.75 -0.89
C CYS A 59 4.81 -1.66 0.04
N ALA A 60 3.59 -1.98 -0.35
CA ALA A 60 2.79 -3.03 0.25
C ALA A 60 2.48 -4.11 -0.79
N GLU A 61 2.57 -5.37 -0.39
CA GLU A 61 2.01 -6.47 -1.17
C GLU A 61 0.53 -6.62 -0.81
N VAL A 62 -0.32 -6.62 -1.83
CA VAL A 62 -1.77 -6.77 -1.67
C VAL A 62 -2.25 -7.97 -2.47
N SER A 63 -3.20 -8.70 -1.90
CA SER A 63 -3.97 -9.74 -2.59
C SER A 63 -5.44 -9.52 -2.29
N CYS A 64 -6.31 -10.02 -3.16
CA CYS A 64 -7.74 -9.99 -2.87
C CYS A 64 -8.14 -11.25 -2.08
N ASP A 65 -8.85 -11.06 -0.96
CA ASP A 65 -9.41 -12.14 -0.14
C ASP A 65 -10.94 -12.22 -0.18
N ASP A 66 -11.59 -11.34 -0.95
CA ASP A 66 -13.05 -11.26 -1.08
C ASP A 66 -13.59 -12.31 -2.08
N ALA A 67 -14.76 -12.89 -1.78
CA ALA A 67 -15.46 -13.84 -2.64
C ALA A 67 -15.86 -13.27 -4.03
N ARG A 68 -15.85 -11.95 -4.19
CA ARG A 68 -16.08 -11.25 -5.47
C ARG A 68 -14.90 -11.37 -6.42
N CYS A 69 -13.70 -11.67 -5.92
CA CYS A 69 -12.51 -11.83 -6.75
C CYS A 69 -12.47 -13.21 -7.39
N SER A 70 -12.20 -13.24 -8.70
CA SER A 70 -12.05 -14.49 -9.47
C SER A 70 -10.75 -15.24 -9.14
N ASP A 71 -9.78 -14.55 -8.55
CA ASP A 71 -8.50 -15.08 -8.11
C ASP A 71 -8.09 -14.42 -6.80
N THR A 72 -7.72 -15.25 -5.82
CA THR A 72 -7.28 -14.84 -4.47
C THR A 72 -5.82 -15.21 -4.21
N THR A 73 -5.11 -15.70 -5.23
CA THR A 73 -3.70 -16.14 -5.13
C THR A 73 -2.74 -15.14 -5.77
N SER A 74 -3.21 -14.32 -6.70
CA SER A 74 -2.42 -13.25 -7.29
C SER A 74 -2.15 -12.14 -6.27
N THR A 75 -0.89 -11.71 -6.22
CA THR A 75 -0.45 -10.55 -5.46
C THR A 75 -0.06 -9.40 -6.40
N GLN A 76 -0.14 -8.17 -5.91
CA GLN A 76 0.37 -6.98 -6.57
C GLN A 76 1.15 -6.13 -5.57
N ILE A 77 2.17 -5.43 -6.05
CA ILE A 77 2.92 -4.47 -5.25
C ILE A 77 2.38 -3.08 -5.52
N VAL A 78 1.90 -2.42 -4.48
CA VAL A 78 1.42 -1.03 -4.55
C VAL A 78 2.36 -0.10 -3.79
N TYR A 79 2.52 1.11 -4.33
CA TYR A 79 3.34 2.15 -3.73
C TYR A 79 2.50 3.10 -2.87
N ILE A 80 2.90 3.33 -1.63
CA ILE A 80 2.17 4.24 -0.73
C ILE A 80 2.52 5.68 -1.09
N VAL A 81 1.53 6.38 -1.66
CA VAL A 81 1.69 7.74 -2.19
C VAL A 81 0.77 8.77 -1.53
N ASP A 82 -0.25 8.29 -0.82
CA ASP A 82 -1.34 9.13 -0.36
C ASP A 82 -1.96 8.66 0.94
N ARG A 83 -2.78 9.51 1.54
CA ARG A 83 -3.55 9.24 2.75
C ARG A 83 -5.03 9.37 2.41
N CYS A 84 -5.82 8.45 2.95
CA CYS A 84 -7.28 8.47 2.86
C CYS A 84 -7.88 8.67 4.25
N PRO A 85 -8.19 9.91 4.68
CA PRO A 85 -8.68 10.17 6.03
C PRO A 85 -10.06 9.61 6.35
N GLU A 86 -10.88 9.38 5.34
CA GLU A 86 -12.20 8.79 5.40
C GLU A 86 -12.19 7.25 5.35
N CYS A 87 -11.08 6.66 4.89
CA CYS A 87 -10.90 5.21 4.88
C CYS A 87 -10.82 4.70 6.31
N LYS A 88 -11.62 3.68 6.60
CA LYS A 88 -11.68 3.03 7.91
C LYS A 88 -10.71 1.86 7.96
N GLN A 89 -10.59 1.30 9.15
CA GLN A 89 -9.98 0.00 9.39
C GLN A 89 -11.02 -1.09 9.17
#